data_AF-A7TK27-F1
#
_entry.id   AF-A7TK27-F1
#
_cell.length_a   1.000
_cell.length_b   1.000
_cell.length_c   1.000
_cell.angle_alpha   90.00
_cell.angle_beta   90.00
_cell.angle_gamma   90.00
#
_symmetry.space_group_name_H-M   'P 1'
#
loop_
_entity.id
_entity.type
_entity.pdbx_description
1 polymer ?
#
loop_
_entity_poly.entity_id
_entity_poly.type
_entity_poly.pdbx_seq_one_letter_code
_entity_poly.pdbx_strand_id
1 'polypeptide(L)'
;MVIGLPNKKCFCWICLDESSFDSSWIRHECGCNLQLHKKCYMKWLYNLNKKQMNERLSVYDQGVSLDSDLTSRMFYLVDGHLDFCRELSTAEIITSIPVVGVPLFSILCIPLLTGLTTFGIKYLVKLIFSYVPLKPPITHAECPQCKKYIETRAITFRSRSIVLELYYQLKRMIRTGTVLVAVTLSTLNLGKWWFKLGLWQLRKIFPEDVLRVLLDISTTKALDVYSETINGLISVPNSSKFLIFGFPLYLFSLTDNYSVLNKWRWLWSLVATIRVSYYDSSSSSVMYNIFSSFSLLIWSYSNFISPLVEYKYKELVARASPYYLDSIAKYQGDNNRSQRYSDILIKSSWYDNLFDSIIWPVCGSLLGNKLLRCFLWLRRNKIISWDPDMAPNLFSMLCKLVGCAVVAMSAQGLKYYMSYKRMKELRELQSSILDTM
;
A
#
# COMPACT_ATOMS: atom_id res chain seq x y z
N MET A 1 1.15 -18.07 -20.31
CA MET A 1 1.27 -18.46 -21.72
C MET A 1 0.92 -19.94 -21.80
N VAL A 2 -0.23 -20.29 -22.37
CA VAL A 2 -0.61 -21.70 -22.60
C VAL A 2 -0.71 -21.85 -24.12
N ILE A 3 0.19 -22.64 -24.67
CA ILE A 3 0.23 -23.02 -26.08
C ILE A 3 -0.97 -23.93 -26.33
N GLY A 4 -1.81 -23.54 -27.28
CA GLY A 4 -3.13 -24.10 -27.52
C GLY A 4 -3.13 -25.51 -28.10
N LEU A 5 -4.20 -26.24 -27.80
CA LEU A 5 -4.77 -27.23 -28.72
C LEU A 5 -5.90 -26.50 -29.46
N PRO A 6 -5.68 -26.00 -30.69
CA PRO A 6 -6.75 -25.37 -31.44
C PRO A 6 -7.78 -26.44 -31.84
N ASN A 7 -9.06 -26.12 -31.68
CA ASN A 7 -10.21 -26.84 -32.26
C ASN A 7 -10.69 -28.14 -31.59
N LYS A 8 -10.56 -28.32 -30.26
CA LYS A 8 -11.48 -29.24 -29.58
C LYS A 8 -12.84 -28.56 -29.40
N LYS A 9 -13.88 -29.09 -30.06
CA LYS A 9 -15.26 -28.76 -29.74
C LYS A 9 -15.55 -29.29 -28.33
N CYS A 10 -16.08 -28.43 -27.47
CA CYS A 10 -16.42 -28.77 -26.11
C CYS A 10 -17.92 -28.54 -25.90
N PHE A 11 -18.50 -29.38 -25.05
CA PHE A 11 -19.91 -29.35 -24.72
C PHE A 11 -20.09 -28.82 -23.30
N CYS A 12 -20.92 -27.79 -23.14
CA CYS A 12 -21.25 -27.29 -21.81
C CYS A 12 -22.38 -28.12 -21.23
N TRP A 13 -22.12 -28.83 -20.14
CA TRP A 13 -23.12 -29.73 -19.55
C TRP A 13 -24.28 -29.00 -18.82
N ILE A 14 -24.22 -27.67 -18.68
CA ILE A 14 -25.28 -26.86 -18.07
C ILE A 14 -26.24 -26.33 -19.13
N CYS A 15 -25.73 -25.67 -20.19
CA CYS A 15 -26.58 -25.12 -21.26
C CYS A 15 -26.72 -26.03 -22.48
N LEU A 16 -25.95 -27.12 -22.54
CA LEU A 16 -25.92 -28.08 -23.64
C LEU A 16 -25.40 -27.49 -24.97
N ASP A 17 -24.76 -26.33 -24.94
CA ASP A 17 -24.18 -25.71 -26.13
C ASP A 17 -22.81 -26.29 -26.47
N GLU A 18 -22.57 -26.47 -27.78
CA GLU A 18 -21.28 -26.86 -28.34
C GLU A 18 -20.58 -25.64 -28.95
N SER A 19 -19.39 -25.31 -28.47
CA SER A 19 -18.55 -24.27 -29.08
C SER A 19 -17.06 -24.58 -28.95
N SER A 20 -16.24 -23.85 -29.70
CA SER A 20 -14.79 -23.95 -29.61
C SER A 20 -14.31 -23.49 -28.24
N PHE A 21 -13.38 -24.23 -27.65
CA PHE A 21 -12.79 -23.89 -26.36
C PHE A 21 -12.05 -22.54 -26.42
N ASP A 22 -12.53 -21.55 -25.67
CA ASP A 22 -11.96 -20.20 -25.60
C ASP A 22 -11.79 -19.72 -24.13
N SER A 23 -11.47 -18.45 -23.93
CA SER A 23 -11.27 -17.87 -22.59
C SER A 23 -12.53 -17.83 -21.70
N SER A 24 -13.71 -18.05 -22.26
CA SER A 24 -14.99 -18.11 -21.54
C SER A 24 -15.28 -19.47 -20.93
N TRP A 25 -14.49 -20.50 -21.27
CA TRP A 25 -14.61 -21.85 -20.74
C TRP A 25 -13.73 -22.07 -19.51
N ILE A 26 -14.19 -22.97 -18.63
CA ILE A 26 -13.43 -23.55 -17.53
C ILE A 26 -13.01 -24.95 -17.97
N ARG A 27 -11.70 -25.18 -18.03
CA ARG A 27 -11.15 -26.52 -18.25
C ARG A 27 -11.16 -27.27 -16.94
N HIS A 28 -11.95 -28.32 -16.85
CA HIS A 28 -11.93 -29.17 -15.66
C HIS A 28 -10.87 -30.28 -15.83
N GLU A 29 -9.94 -30.37 -14.88
CA GLU A 29 -8.78 -31.28 -14.96
C GLU A 29 -9.07 -32.70 -14.45
N CYS A 30 -10.32 -33.01 -14.08
CA CYS A 30 -10.66 -34.32 -13.54
C CYS A 30 -10.63 -35.49 -14.54
N GLY A 31 -10.43 -35.22 -15.83
CA GLY A 31 -10.47 -36.20 -16.91
C GLY A 31 -11.87 -36.49 -17.49
N CYS A 32 -12.95 -35.91 -16.94
CA CYS A 32 -14.29 -36.01 -17.52
C CYS A 32 -14.42 -35.12 -18.77
N ASN A 33 -15.25 -35.54 -19.74
CA ASN A 33 -15.57 -34.75 -20.93
C ASN A 33 -16.46 -33.52 -20.66
N LEU A 34 -16.94 -33.36 -19.43
CA LEU A 34 -17.79 -32.26 -19.01
C LEU A 34 -16.94 -30.98 -18.85
N GLN A 35 -17.09 -30.07 -19.81
CA GLN A 35 -16.54 -28.72 -19.75
C GLN A 35 -17.67 -27.73 -19.44
N LEU A 36 -17.35 -26.53 -18.97
CA LEU A 36 -18.37 -25.58 -18.53
C LEU A 36 -17.99 -24.15 -18.88
N HIS A 37 -18.97 -23.36 -19.34
CA HIS A 37 -18.78 -21.91 -19.46
C HIS A 37 -18.69 -21.29 -18.08
N LYS A 38 -17.83 -20.29 -17.92
CA LYS A 38 -17.71 -19.47 -16.71
C LYS A 38 -19.05 -18.88 -16.30
N LYS A 39 -19.83 -18.38 -17.28
CA LYS A 39 -21.18 -17.84 -17.09
C LYS A 39 -22.14 -18.86 -16.48
N CYS A 40 -22.24 -20.05 -17.10
CA CYS A 40 -23.11 -21.12 -16.62
C CYS A 40 -22.73 -21.60 -15.22
N TYR A 41 -21.43 -21.71 -14.95
CA TYR A 41 -20.92 -22.10 -13.64
C TYR A 41 -21.22 -21.06 -12.56
N MET A 42 -21.06 -19.78 -12.86
CA MET A 42 -21.40 -18.68 -11.94
C MET A 42 -22.89 -18.66 -11.60
N LYS A 43 -23.76 -18.84 -12.59
CA LYS A 43 -25.21 -18.95 -12.39
C LYS A 43 -25.57 -20.17 -11.54
N TRP A 44 -24.89 -21.30 -11.77
CA TRP A 44 -25.09 -22.50 -10.97
C TRP A 44 -24.67 -22.30 -9.51
N LEU A 45 -23.50 -21.72 -9.26
CA LEU A 45 -23.04 -21.37 -7.91
C LEU A 45 -23.99 -20.39 -7.22
N TYR A 46 -24.52 -19.39 -7.94
CA TYR A 46 -25.49 -18.45 -7.39
C TYR A 46 -26.74 -19.18 -6.92
N ASN A 47 -27.32 -20.04 -7.76
CA ASN A 47 -28.53 -20.80 -7.44
C ASN A 47 -28.33 -21.77 -6.26
N LEU A 48 -27.17 -22.45 -6.19
CA LEU A 48 -26.83 -23.32 -5.07
C LEU A 48 -26.78 -22.55 -3.75
N ASN A 49 -26.09 -21.40 -3.73
CA ASN A 49 -26.00 -20.57 -2.54
C ASN A 49 -27.35 -19.93 -2.18
N LYS A 50 -28.14 -19.51 -3.17
CA LYS A 50 -29.50 -18.98 -2.95
C LYS A 50 -30.39 -20.01 -2.27
N LYS A 51 -30.38 -21.26 -2.76
CA LYS A 51 -31.13 -22.37 -2.15
C LYS A 51 -30.68 -22.62 -0.71
N GLN A 52 -29.37 -22.73 -0.48
CA GLN A 52 -28.83 -22.98 0.86
C GLN A 52 -29.11 -21.84 1.84
N MET A 53 -29.03 -20.59 1.40
CA MET A 53 -29.34 -19.44 2.25
C MET A 53 -30.85 -19.37 2.56
N ASN A 54 -31.72 -19.64 1.59
CA ASN A 54 -33.17 -19.74 1.81
C ASN A 54 -33.52 -20.84 2.82
N GLU A 55 -32.87 -22.00 2.73
CA GLU A 55 -33.05 -23.10 3.70
C GLU A 55 -32.62 -22.72 5.12
N ARG A 56 -31.64 -21.81 5.27
CA ARG A 56 -31.18 -21.31 6.58
C ARG A 56 -31.98 -20.13 7.12
N LEU A 57 -32.65 -19.36 6.26
CA LEU A 57 -33.37 -18.14 6.62
C LEU A 57 -34.85 -18.35 6.93
N SER A 58 -35.38 -19.55 6.71
CA SER A 58 -36.70 -19.97 7.24
C SER A 58 -36.81 -19.88 8.78
N VAL A 59 -35.73 -19.50 9.47
CA VAL A 59 -35.62 -19.42 10.94
C VAL A 59 -35.44 -17.99 11.46
N TYR A 60 -35.05 -16.99 10.65
CA TYR A 60 -34.84 -15.61 11.12
C TYR A 60 -35.26 -14.56 10.10
N ASP A 61 -36.40 -13.94 10.38
CA ASP A 61 -37.04 -12.90 9.59
C ASP A 61 -36.41 -11.53 9.90
N GLN A 62 -35.37 -11.12 9.15
CA GLN A 62 -34.83 -9.76 9.19
C GLN A 62 -34.35 -9.29 7.82
N GLY A 63 -35.27 -8.66 7.06
CA GLY A 63 -35.13 -7.35 6.41
C GLY A 63 -33.97 -7.02 5.45
N VAL A 64 -32.96 -7.87 5.26
CA VAL A 64 -31.89 -7.66 4.29
C VAL A 64 -32.27 -8.39 3.02
N SER A 65 -32.28 -7.69 1.88
CA SER A 65 -32.54 -8.33 0.59
C SER A 65 -31.46 -9.37 0.32
N LEU A 66 -31.81 -10.64 0.55
CA LEU A 66 -30.95 -11.81 0.39
C LEU A 66 -30.12 -11.76 -0.89
N ASP A 67 -30.78 -11.38 -1.99
CA ASP A 67 -30.19 -11.32 -3.31
C ASP A 67 -29.06 -10.28 -3.39
N SER A 68 -29.15 -9.12 -2.72
CA SER A 68 -28.09 -8.10 -2.74
C SER A 68 -26.84 -8.54 -1.95
N ASP A 69 -27.02 -9.19 -0.81
CA ASP A 69 -25.92 -9.74 -0.02
C ASP A 69 -25.26 -10.90 -0.75
N LEU A 70 -26.05 -11.83 -1.29
CA LEU A 70 -25.54 -12.96 -2.06
C LEU A 70 -24.76 -12.49 -3.30
N THR A 71 -25.29 -11.53 -4.05
CA THR A 71 -24.61 -10.94 -5.21
C THR A 71 -23.26 -10.33 -4.80
N SER A 72 -23.21 -9.61 -3.68
CA SER A 72 -21.97 -9.06 -3.11
C SER A 72 -20.96 -10.14 -2.74
N ARG A 73 -21.41 -11.24 -2.12
CA ARG A 73 -20.56 -12.40 -1.80
C ARG A 73 -20.02 -13.09 -3.06
N MET A 74 -20.83 -13.18 -4.11
CA MET A 74 -20.38 -13.73 -5.40
C MET A 74 -19.32 -12.86 -6.05
N PHE A 75 -19.45 -11.53 -5.97
CA PHE A 75 -18.38 -10.62 -6.44
C PHE A 75 -17.05 -10.86 -5.71
N TYR A 76 -17.08 -11.07 -4.39
CA TYR A 76 -15.89 -11.43 -3.60
C TYR A 76 -15.21 -12.72 -4.05
N LEU A 77 -15.95 -13.67 -4.64
CA LEU A 77 -15.40 -14.93 -5.12
C LEU A 77 -14.72 -14.77 -6.49
N VAL A 78 -15.24 -13.88 -7.32
CA VAL A 78 -14.80 -13.69 -8.71
C VAL A 78 -13.67 -12.67 -8.82
N ASP A 79 -13.63 -11.66 -7.95
CA ASP A 79 -12.67 -10.57 -8.07
C ASP A 79 -11.20 -11.04 -7.89
N GLY A 80 -10.44 -11.01 -8.99
CA GLY A 80 -9.04 -11.40 -9.01
C GLY A 80 -8.08 -10.44 -8.29
N HIS A 81 -8.49 -9.18 -8.07
CA HIS A 81 -7.68 -8.18 -7.38
C HIS A 81 -8.27 -7.77 -6.00
N LEU A 82 -8.94 -8.70 -5.34
CA LEU A 82 -9.60 -8.48 -4.05
C LEU A 82 -8.70 -7.86 -2.97
N ASP A 83 -7.41 -8.23 -2.94
CA ASP A 83 -6.45 -7.71 -1.96
C ASP A 83 -6.22 -6.19 -2.07
N PHE A 84 -6.62 -5.52 -3.15
CA PHE A 84 -6.51 -4.07 -3.21
C PHE A 84 -7.38 -3.36 -2.19
N CYS A 85 -8.55 -3.92 -1.87
CA CYS A 85 -9.55 -3.28 -1.01
C CYS A 85 -9.37 -3.69 0.47
N ARG A 86 -8.62 -4.77 0.73
CA ARG A 86 -8.50 -5.38 2.04
C ARG A 86 -7.14 -5.08 2.69
N GLU A 87 -7.16 -4.74 3.97
CA GLU A 87 -5.97 -4.86 4.82
C GLU A 87 -5.77 -6.33 5.16
N LEU A 88 -4.69 -6.94 4.66
CA LEU A 88 -4.31 -8.28 5.14
C LEU A 88 -3.61 -8.16 6.49
N SER A 89 -3.96 -9.06 7.40
CA SER A 89 -3.29 -9.20 8.68
C SER A 89 -1.84 -9.67 8.46
N THR A 90 -0.94 -9.34 9.39
CA THR A 90 0.44 -9.86 9.35
C THR A 90 0.42 -11.39 9.33
N ALA A 91 -0.51 -11.97 10.08
CA ALA A 91 -0.77 -13.39 10.14
C ALA A 91 -1.07 -14.00 8.78
N GLU A 92 -2.02 -13.43 8.06
CA GLU A 92 -2.42 -13.90 6.74
C GLU A 92 -1.30 -13.74 5.70
N ILE A 93 -0.48 -12.70 5.84
CA ILE A 93 0.68 -12.51 4.96
C ILE A 93 1.72 -13.60 5.23
N ILE A 94 2.06 -13.88 6.49
CA ILE A 94 3.06 -14.89 6.86
C ILE A 94 2.63 -16.29 6.43
N THR A 95 1.35 -16.65 6.67
CA THR A 95 0.82 -17.96 6.26
C THR A 95 0.71 -18.10 4.74
N SER A 96 0.62 -16.99 3.99
CA SER A 96 0.63 -17.01 2.53
C SER A 96 2.01 -17.24 1.91
N ILE A 97 3.10 -17.22 2.70
CA ILE A 97 4.46 -17.46 2.22
C ILE A 97 4.71 -18.98 2.17
N PRO A 98 4.96 -19.56 0.98
CA PRO A 98 5.03 -21.01 0.80
C PRO A 98 6.16 -21.68 1.60
N VAL A 99 7.23 -20.95 1.92
CA VAL A 99 8.42 -21.46 2.64
C VAL A 99 8.26 -21.38 4.17
N VAL A 100 7.47 -20.42 4.68
CA VAL A 100 7.38 -20.12 6.11
C VAL A 100 6.24 -20.90 6.77
N GLY A 101 5.11 -21.02 6.08
CA GLY A 101 3.96 -21.81 6.51
C GLY A 101 3.37 -21.44 7.87
N VAL A 102 2.48 -22.30 8.37
CA VAL A 102 1.87 -22.22 9.70
C VAL A 102 2.85 -22.42 10.88
N PRO A 103 3.92 -23.26 10.81
CA PRO A 103 4.71 -23.57 12.01
C PRO A 103 5.60 -22.42 12.51
N LEU A 104 5.99 -21.47 11.65
CA LEU A 104 6.77 -20.29 12.05
C LEU A 104 5.91 -19.09 12.48
N PHE A 105 4.58 -19.21 12.37
CA PHE A 105 3.66 -18.14 12.75
C PHE A 105 3.82 -17.70 14.21
N SER A 106 3.95 -18.65 15.14
CA SER A 106 4.11 -18.35 16.57
C SER A 106 5.46 -17.68 16.87
N ILE A 107 6.54 -18.14 16.24
CA ILE A 107 7.90 -17.64 16.47
C ILE A 107 8.07 -16.21 15.91
N LEU A 108 7.47 -15.90 14.77
CA LEU A 108 7.66 -14.62 14.08
C LEU A 108 6.64 -13.56 14.50
N CYS A 109 5.40 -13.94 14.81
CA CYS A 109 4.35 -12.97 15.16
C CYS A 109 4.48 -12.45 16.58
N ILE A 110 4.92 -13.25 17.55
CA ILE A 110 5.02 -12.83 18.96
C ILE A 110 6.00 -11.65 19.13
N PRO A 111 7.23 -11.68 18.60
CA PRO A 111 8.16 -10.55 18.70
C PRO A 111 7.64 -9.28 18.00
N LEU A 112 7.03 -9.44 16.82
CA LEU A 112 6.44 -8.34 16.06
C LEU A 112 5.28 -7.69 16.83
N LEU A 113 4.39 -8.50 17.42
CA LEU A 113 3.28 -8.05 18.25
C LEU A 113 3.79 -7.30 19.49
N THR A 114 4.82 -7.82 20.15
CA THR A 114 5.44 -7.20 21.33
C THR A 114 6.11 -5.86 20.98
N GLY A 115 6.78 -5.80 19.83
CA GLY A 115 7.34 -4.55 19.29
C GLY A 115 6.26 -3.52 18.99
N LEU A 116 5.19 -3.88 18.28
CA LEU A 116 4.14 -2.92 17.91
C LEU A 116 3.31 -2.44 19.11
N THR A 117 3.10 -3.28 20.13
CA THR A 117 2.42 -2.87 21.37
C THR A 117 3.25 -1.90 22.20
N THR A 118 4.59 -2.06 22.23
CA THR A 118 5.48 -1.09 22.91
C THR A 118 5.48 0.29 22.24
N PHE A 119 5.24 0.36 20.92
CA PHE A 119 5.00 1.63 20.21
C PHE A 119 3.57 2.19 20.39
N GLY A 120 2.75 1.62 21.27
CA GLY A 120 1.41 2.13 21.58
C GLY A 120 0.35 1.81 20.52
N ILE A 121 0.64 0.92 19.57
CA ILE A 121 -0.30 0.51 18.53
C ILE A 121 -1.25 -0.54 19.13
N LYS A 122 -2.34 -0.08 19.77
CA LYS A 122 -3.43 -0.92 20.33
C LYS A 122 -4.32 -1.57 19.24
N TYR A 123 -3.72 -2.22 18.24
CA TYR A 123 -4.44 -2.88 17.13
C TYR A 123 -4.22 -4.40 17.08
N LEU A 124 -3.94 -5.00 18.23
CA LEU A 124 -3.72 -6.44 18.43
C LEU A 124 -4.78 -7.32 17.73
N VAL A 125 -6.06 -6.92 17.81
CA VAL A 125 -7.18 -7.66 17.21
C VAL A 125 -7.22 -7.50 15.67
N LYS A 126 -6.92 -6.32 15.12
CA LYS A 126 -6.89 -6.10 13.65
C LYS A 126 -5.64 -6.69 12.99
N LEU A 127 -4.53 -6.74 13.73
CA LEU A 127 -3.26 -7.33 13.28
C LEU A 127 -3.33 -8.86 13.13
N ILE A 128 -4.23 -9.51 13.87
CA ILE A 128 -4.47 -10.96 13.82
C ILE A 128 -5.67 -11.27 12.92
N PHE A 129 -6.77 -10.53 13.08
CA PHE A 129 -8.01 -10.71 12.33
C PHE A 129 -8.27 -9.49 11.42
N SER A 130 -7.88 -9.62 10.16
CA SER A 130 -8.34 -8.74 9.08
C SER A 130 -9.78 -9.07 8.73
N TYR A 131 -10.59 -8.06 8.39
CA TYR A 131 -11.95 -8.24 7.85
C TYR A 131 -11.92 -9.25 6.71
N VAL A 132 -12.39 -10.48 6.94
CA VAL A 132 -12.56 -11.47 5.88
C VAL A 132 -13.92 -11.17 5.26
N PRO A 133 -13.99 -10.70 4.01
CA PRO A 133 -15.29 -10.61 3.36
C PRO A 133 -15.91 -12.01 3.35
N LEU A 134 -17.17 -12.10 3.77
CA LEU A 134 -17.89 -13.37 3.84
C LEU A 134 -18.01 -13.93 2.42
N LYS A 135 -17.12 -14.87 2.08
CA LYS A 135 -17.31 -15.69 0.89
C LYS A 135 -18.66 -16.39 0.97
N PRO A 136 -19.29 -16.71 -0.17
CA PRO A 136 -20.51 -17.50 -0.15
C PRO A 136 -20.23 -18.86 0.52
N PRO A 137 -21.22 -19.44 1.23
CA PRO A 137 -21.03 -20.70 1.96
C PRO A 137 -20.56 -21.84 1.04
N ILE A 138 -21.03 -21.88 -0.21
CA ILE A 138 -20.52 -22.75 -1.26
C ILE A 138 -19.61 -21.92 -2.16
N THR A 139 -18.31 -22.19 -2.08
CA THR A 139 -17.27 -21.51 -2.88
C THR A 139 -16.87 -22.30 -4.13
N HIS A 140 -17.07 -23.62 -4.11
CA HIS A 140 -16.74 -24.53 -5.21
C HIS A 140 -17.90 -25.49 -5.40
N ALA A 141 -18.18 -25.84 -6.64
CA ALA A 141 -19.10 -26.92 -6.94
C ALA A 141 -18.34 -28.17 -7.38
N GLU A 142 -18.89 -29.32 -7.01
CA GLU A 142 -18.35 -30.62 -7.35
C GLU A 142 -18.80 -31.03 -8.75
N CYS A 143 -17.90 -31.62 -9.53
CA CYS A 143 -18.28 -32.20 -10.82
C CYS A 143 -19.35 -33.29 -10.60
N PRO A 144 -20.47 -33.27 -11.34
CA PRO A 144 -21.57 -34.23 -11.13
C PRO A 144 -21.12 -35.68 -11.39
N GLN A 145 -20.16 -35.90 -12.30
CA GLN A 145 -19.71 -37.22 -12.70
C GLN A 145 -18.65 -37.81 -11.77
N CYS A 146 -17.66 -37.01 -11.34
CA CYS A 146 -16.51 -37.51 -10.59
C CYS A 146 -16.38 -36.96 -9.16
N LYS A 147 -17.29 -36.07 -8.74
CA LYS A 147 -17.32 -35.41 -7.42
C LYS A 147 -16.07 -34.60 -7.03
N LYS A 148 -15.05 -34.53 -7.89
CA LYS A 148 -13.90 -33.63 -7.68
C LYS A 148 -14.33 -32.16 -7.78
N TYR A 149 -13.70 -31.32 -6.96
CA TYR A 149 -13.94 -29.88 -6.95
C TYR A 149 -13.41 -29.21 -8.20
N ILE A 150 -14.20 -28.28 -8.75
CA ILE A 150 -13.75 -27.39 -9.82
C ILE A 150 -12.87 -26.29 -9.18
N GLU A 151 -11.60 -26.20 -9.59
CA GLU A 151 -10.64 -25.25 -9.01
C GLU A 151 -11.08 -23.78 -9.13
N THR A 152 -10.86 -23.02 -8.06
CA THR A 152 -11.28 -21.61 -7.95
C THR A 152 -10.60 -20.67 -8.95
N ARG A 153 -9.36 -20.98 -9.36
CA ARG A 153 -8.58 -20.17 -10.29
C ARG A 153 -9.27 -20.02 -11.65
N ALA A 154 -10.16 -20.95 -11.99
CA ALA A 154 -10.91 -20.91 -13.24
C ALA A 154 -12.01 -19.84 -13.27
N ILE A 155 -12.42 -19.31 -12.12
CA ILE A 155 -13.58 -18.43 -11.96
C ILE A 155 -13.16 -16.96 -11.84
N THR A 156 -11.92 -16.68 -11.43
CA THR A 156 -11.49 -15.32 -11.15
C THR A 156 -11.54 -14.44 -12.40
N PHE A 157 -12.26 -13.32 -12.33
CA PHE A 157 -12.22 -12.27 -13.31
C PHE A 157 -10.97 -11.42 -13.09
N ARG A 158 -10.20 -11.23 -14.16
CA ARG A 158 -9.08 -10.32 -14.21
C ARG A 158 -9.24 -9.43 -15.43
N SER A 159 -9.15 -8.12 -15.25
CA SER A 159 -9.08 -7.21 -16.39
C SER A 159 -7.86 -7.55 -17.25
N ARG A 160 -7.94 -7.27 -18.56
CA ARG A 160 -6.82 -7.43 -19.50
C ARG A 160 -5.68 -6.43 -19.26
N SER A 161 -5.76 -5.61 -18.21
CA SER A 161 -4.80 -4.53 -17.98
C SER A 161 -3.52 -5.03 -17.32
N ILE A 162 -2.48 -5.23 -18.15
CA ILE A 162 -1.14 -5.66 -17.69
C ILE A 162 -0.59 -4.74 -16.60
N VAL A 163 -0.86 -3.44 -16.71
CA VAL A 163 -0.39 -2.42 -15.75
C VAL A 163 -0.97 -2.64 -14.35
N LEU A 164 -2.26 -2.99 -14.25
CA LEU A 164 -2.90 -3.22 -12.95
C LEU A 164 -2.41 -4.53 -12.31
N GLU A 165 -2.22 -5.57 -13.12
CA GLU A 165 -1.65 -6.84 -12.66
C GLU A 165 -0.20 -6.65 -12.18
N LEU A 166 0.64 -5.91 -12.91
CA LEU A 166 2.00 -5.58 -12.46
C LEU A 166 1.99 -4.79 -11.14
N TYR A 167 1.07 -3.83 -11.00
CA TYR A 167 0.91 -3.08 -9.76
C TYR A 167 0.43 -3.97 -8.61
N TYR A 168 -0.48 -4.91 -8.87
CA TYR A 168 -0.95 -5.89 -7.90
C TYR A 168 0.19 -6.79 -7.41
N GLN A 169 0.99 -7.32 -8.33
CA GLN A 169 2.15 -8.14 -7.99
C GLN A 169 3.20 -7.34 -7.22
N LEU A 170 3.47 -6.09 -7.62
CA LEU A 170 4.38 -5.20 -6.91
C LEU A 170 3.91 -4.97 -5.47
N LYS A 171 2.62 -4.65 -5.27
CA LYS A 171 2.05 -4.45 -3.94
C LYS A 171 2.15 -5.71 -3.07
N ARG A 172 1.91 -6.88 -3.66
CA ARG A 172 2.09 -8.17 -2.99
C ARG A 172 3.55 -8.38 -2.57
N MET A 173 4.52 -8.08 -3.43
CA MET A 173 5.94 -8.18 -3.13
C MET A 173 6.37 -7.21 -2.03
N ILE A 174 5.90 -5.96 -2.09
CA ILE A 174 6.15 -4.94 -1.05
C ILE A 174 5.63 -5.44 0.30
N ARG A 175 4.38 -5.91 0.35
CA ARG A 175 3.74 -6.45 1.56
C ARG A 175 4.52 -7.63 2.15
N THR A 176 4.87 -8.62 1.34
CA THR A 176 5.63 -9.78 1.82
C THR A 176 7.05 -9.40 2.25
N GLY A 177 7.74 -8.55 1.47
CA GLY A 177 9.10 -8.11 1.78
C GLY A 177 9.18 -7.28 3.05
N THR A 178 8.27 -6.32 3.24
CA THR A 178 8.22 -5.47 4.43
C THR A 178 7.90 -6.26 5.69
N VAL A 179 6.95 -7.20 5.66
CA VAL A 179 6.68 -8.10 6.79
C VAL A 179 7.93 -8.89 7.15
N LEU A 180 8.58 -9.50 6.15
CA LEU A 180 9.78 -10.30 6.39
C LEU A 180 10.90 -9.45 7.00
N VAL A 181 11.14 -8.25 6.47
CA VAL A 181 12.12 -7.31 7.01
C VAL A 181 11.75 -6.89 8.43
N ALA A 182 10.49 -6.52 8.70
CA ALA A 182 10.04 -6.13 10.03
C ALA A 182 10.23 -7.25 11.06
N VAL A 183 9.91 -8.48 10.67
CA VAL A 183 10.13 -9.68 11.50
C VAL A 183 11.63 -9.88 11.77
N THR A 184 12.49 -9.84 10.74
CA THR A 184 13.95 -9.98 10.95
C THR A 184 14.51 -8.87 11.83
N LEU A 185 14.08 -7.62 11.65
CA LEU A 185 14.51 -6.49 12.47
C LEU A 185 14.04 -6.61 13.92
N SER A 186 12.88 -7.21 14.17
CA SER A 186 12.37 -7.44 15.53
C SER A 186 13.19 -8.46 16.33
N THR A 187 13.88 -9.39 15.64
CA THR A 187 14.82 -10.33 16.28
C THR A 187 16.19 -9.72 16.54
N LEU A 188 16.49 -8.58 15.92
CA LEU A 188 17.74 -7.84 16.07
C LEU A 188 17.53 -6.63 16.98
N ASN A 189 18.63 -5.96 17.36
CA ASN A 189 18.56 -4.73 18.17
C ASN A 189 17.84 -3.61 17.38
N LEU A 190 16.53 -3.47 17.63
CA LEU A 190 15.64 -2.56 16.89
C LEU A 190 16.09 -1.10 17.01
N GLY A 191 16.58 -0.67 18.17
CA GLY A 191 17.11 0.67 18.37
C GLY A 191 18.33 0.98 17.51
N LYS A 192 19.27 0.04 17.41
CA LYS A 192 20.47 0.17 16.56
C LYS A 192 20.09 0.30 15.07
N TRP A 193 19.22 -0.58 14.58
CA TRP A 193 18.80 -0.54 13.18
C TRP A 193 17.96 0.69 12.84
N TRP A 194 17.08 1.12 13.75
CA TRP A 194 16.31 2.33 13.57
C TRP A 194 17.19 3.58 13.52
N PHE A 195 18.20 3.67 14.38
CA PHE A 195 19.19 4.75 14.34
C PHE A 195 19.95 4.76 13.01
N LYS A 196 20.44 3.60 12.55
CA LYS A 196 21.14 3.46 11.27
C LYS A 196 20.24 3.83 10.09
N LEU A 197 18.96 3.44 10.12
CA LEU A 197 17.97 3.81 9.11
C LEU A 197 17.77 5.33 9.06
N GLY A 198 17.55 5.97 10.21
CA GLY A 198 17.39 7.43 10.29
C GLY A 198 18.62 8.19 9.80
N LEU A 199 19.82 7.77 10.22
CA LEU A 199 21.07 8.38 9.77
C LEU A 199 21.27 8.20 8.26
N TRP A 200 20.97 7.01 7.74
CA TRP A 200 21.04 6.73 6.31
C TRP A 200 20.05 7.58 5.50
N GLN A 201 18.80 7.69 5.94
CA GLN A 201 17.79 8.54 5.29
C GLN A 201 18.20 10.03 5.30
N LEU A 202 18.71 10.52 6.42
CA LEU A 202 19.23 11.88 6.54
C LEU A 202 20.36 12.15 5.54
N ARG A 203 21.33 11.23 5.41
CA ARG A 203 22.43 11.34 4.44
C ARG A 203 21.99 11.33 2.98
N LYS A 204 20.82 10.74 2.66
CA LYS A 204 20.29 10.78 1.28
C LYS A 204 19.81 12.18 0.92
N ILE A 205 19.12 12.85 1.84
CA ILE A 205 18.50 14.14 1.60
C ILE A 205 19.49 15.29 1.84
N PHE A 206 20.23 15.25 2.94
CA PHE A 206 21.09 16.34 3.39
C PHE A 206 22.57 16.05 3.07
N PRO A 207 23.30 16.99 2.45
CA PRO A 207 24.75 16.94 2.33
C PRO A 207 25.45 16.99 3.69
N GLU A 208 26.71 16.51 3.73
CA GLU A 208 27.49 16.40 4.97
C GLU A 208 27.60 17.72 5.73
N ASP A 209 27.85 18.85 5.07
CA ASP A 209 28.00 20.15 5.74
C ASP A 209 26.70 20.62 6.40
N VAL A 210 25.55 20.33 5.79
CA VAL A 210 24.25 20.60 6.41
C VAL A 210 24.05 19.69 7.62
N LEU A 211 24.42 18.42 7.51
CA LEU A 211 24.28 17.46 8.62
C LEU A 211 25.18 17.80 9.80
N ARG A 212 26.39 18.32 9.56
CA ARG A 212 27.28 18.80 10.63
C ARG A 212 26.64 19.89 11.47
N VAL A 213 26.01 20.87 10.81
CA VAL A 213 25.28 21.95 11.48
C VAL A 213 24.02 21.43 12.16
N LEU A 214 23.24 20.58 11.47
CA LEU A 214 21.96 20.09 11.97
C LEU A 214 22.10 19.16 13.19
N LEU A 215 23.10 18.27 13.17
CA LEU A 215 23.33 17.26 14.20
C LEU A 215 24.41 17.66 15.21
N ASP A 216 25.07 18.81 15.03
CA ASP A 216 26.15 19.33 15.87
C ASP A 216 27.28 18.32 16.06
N ILE A 217 27.80 17.83 14.94
CA ILE A 217 28.85 16.81 14.88
C ILE A 217 29.91 17.17 13.86
N SER A 218 31.15 16.74 14.11
CA SER A 218 32.27 16.95 13.20
C SER A 218 32.15 16.15 11.90
N THR A 219 31.71 14.90 11.98
CA THR A 219 31.45 14.04 10.81
C THR A 219 30.34 13.05 11.10
N THR A 220 29.53 12.74 10.08
CA THR A 220 28.51 11.71 10.20
C THR A 220 29.14 10.33 10.35
N LYS A 221 30.37 10.10 9.88
CA LYS A 221 31.11 8.83 10.05
C LYS A 221 31.33 8.46 11.52
N ALA A 222 31.53 9.46 12.39
CA ALA A 222 31.65 9.21 13.84
C ALA A 222 30.37 8.57 14.42
N LEU A 223 29.19 8.96 13.93
CA LEU A 223 27.91 8.38 14.34
C LEU A 223 27.76 6.92 13.93
N ASP A 224 28.43 6.45 12.87
CA ASP A 224 28.43 5.03 12.51
C ASP A 224 29.14 4.22 13.61
N VAL A 225 30.28 4.69 14.10
CA VAL A 225 31.03 4.05 15.20
C VAL A 225 30.21 4.06 16.49
N TYR A 226 29.57 5.18 16.82
CA TYR A 226 28.71 5.26 18.00
C TYR A 226 27.48 4.34 17.89
N SER A 227 26.97 4.10 16.68
CA SER A 227 25.83 3.20 16.47
C SER A 227 26.16 1.72 16.67
N GLU A 228 27.44 1.33 16.71
CA GLU A 228 27.80 -0.07 16.85
C GLU A 228 27.53 -0.62 18.26
N THR A 229 27.58 0.25 19.28
CA THR A 229 27.44 -0.12 20.69
C THR A 229 26.31 0.65 21.39
N ILE A 230 25.71 0.06 22.42
CA ILE A 230 24.65 0.71 23.22
C ILE A 230 25.20 1.95 23.95
N ASN A 231 26.40 1.84 24.51
CA ASN A 231 27.05 2.97 25.19
C ASN A 231 27.37 4.11 24.22
N GLY A 232 27.77 3.78 22.99
CA GLY A 232 27.94 4.76 21.91
C GLY A 232 26.64 5.51 21.60
N LEU A 233 25.51 4.80 21.45
CA LEU A 233 24.20 5.41 21.25
C LEU A 233 23.78 6.33 22.41
N ILE A 234 24.10 5.97 23.65
CA ILE A 234 23.80 6.80 24.83
C ILE A 234 24.62 8.10 24.80
N SER A 235 25.86 8.05 24.33
CA SER A 235 26.78 9.20 24.30
C SER A 235 26.41 10.31 23.31
N VAL A 236 25.57 10.02 22.31
CA VAL A 236 25.08 11.04 21.38
C VAL A 236 24.24 12.09 22.14
N PRO A 237 24.25 13.38 21.78
CA PRO A 237 23.36 14.37 22.39
C PRO A 237 21.87 14.04 22.15
N ASN A 238 21.00 14.37 23.10
CA ASN A 238 19.57 14.04 23.01
C ASN A 238 18.86 14.75 21.84
N SER A 239 19.27 15.97 21.48
CA SER A 239 18.77 16.69 20.30
C SER A 239 19.10 15.95 19.00
N SER A 240 20.34 15.51 18.84
CA SER A 240 20.80 14.76 17.67
C SER A 240 20.15 13.37 17.62
N LYS A 241 20.00 12.69 18.76
CA LYS A 241 19.21 11.45 18.84
C LYS A 241 17.77 11.67 18.36
N PHE A 242 17.11 12.71 18.85
CA PHE A 242 15.74 13.03 18.46
C PHE A 242 15.64 13.27 16.95
N LEU A 243 16.56 14.04 16.37
CA LEU A 243 16.57 14.29 14.93
C LEU A 243 16.80 13.00 14.12
N ILE A 244 17.68 12.11 14.57
CA ILE A 244 17.99 10.86 13.87
C ILE A 244 16.87 9.83 14.02
N PHE A 245 16.44 9.51 15.24
CA PHE A 245 15.36 8.56 15.52
C PHE A 245 14.00 9.06 15.03
N GLY A 246 13.79 10.38 15.09
CA GLY A 246 12.55 11.04 14.69
C GLY A 246 12.40 11.19 13.19
N PHE A 247 13.48 11.14 12.40
CA PHE A 247 13.39 11.35 10.95
C PHE A 247 12.61 10.25 10.22
N PRO A 248 12.82 8.94 10.47
CA PRO A 248 11.96 7.90 9.92
C PRO A 248 10.49 8.07 10.32
N LEU A 249 10.21 8.46 11.56
CA LEU A 249 8.84 8.70 12.04
C LEU A 249 8.21 9.91 11.36
N TYR A 250 8.99 10.96 11.10
CA TYR A 250 8.56 12.13 10.35
C TYR A 250 8.22 11.77 8.90
N LEU A 251 9.06 11.01 8.21
CA LEU A 251 8.78 10.53 6.86
C LEU A 251 7.55 9.62 6.83
N PHE A 252 7.44 8.72 7.79
CA PHE A 252 6.27 7.86 7.94
C PHE A 252 5.00 8.71 8.17
N SER A 253 5.06 9.73 9.02
CA SER A 253 3.93 10.65 9.25
C SER A 253 3.53 11.49 8.02
N LEU A 254 4.45 11.70 7.08
CA LEU A 254 4.15 12.38 5.82
C LEU A 254 3.43 11.47 4.83
N THR A 255 3.71 10.17 4.87
CA THR A 255 3.10 9.16 4.00
C THR A 255 1.81 8.58 4.58
N ASP A 256 1.66 8.58 5.91
CA ASP A 256 0.58 7.86 6.58
C ASP A 256 -0.70 8.69 6.81
N ASN A 257 -1.82 7.98 6.89
CA ASN A 257 -3.15 8.47 7.25
C ASN A 257 -3.43 8.33 8.77
N TYR A 258 -2.51 7.79 9.58
CA TYR A 258 -2.72 7.69 11.03
C TYR A 258 -2.88 9.06 11.71
N SER A 259 -3.99 9.21 12.43
CA SER A 259 -4.39 10.47 13.06
C SER A 259 -3.44 10.96 14.15
N VAL A 260 -2.77 10.05 14.86
CA VAL A 260 -1.80 10.40 15.89
C VAL A 260 -0.53 10.93 15.21
N LEU A 261 0.14 10.14 14.38
CA LEU A 261 1.39 10.55 13.74
C LEU A 261 1.24 11.84 12.91
N ASN A 262 0.12 12.02 12.23
CA ASN A 262 -0.18 13.26 11.50
C ASN A 262 -0.22 14.51 12.40
N LYS A 263 -0.67 14.41 13.66
CA LYS A 263 -0.65 15.53 14.61
C LYS A 263 0.75 15.96 15.01
N TRP A 264 1.72 15.04 14.97
CA TRP A 264 3.11 15.28 15.39
C TRP A 264 4.06 15.55 14.22
N ARG A 265 3.54 15.60 12.99
CA ARG A 265 4.32 15.81 11.76
C ARG A 265 5.17 17.09 11.79
N TRP A 266 4.70 18.15 12.44
CA TRP A 266 5.41 19.43 12.50
C TRP A 266 6.56 19.43 13.52
N LEU A 267 6.56 18.50 14.48
CA LEU A 267 7.50 18.48 15.60
C LEU A 267 8.96 18.35 15.13
N TRP A 268 9.22 17.41 14.22
CA TRP A 268 10.58 17.20 13.70
C TRP A 268 11.11 18.44 12.97
N SER A 269 10.28 19.01 12.09
CA SER A 269 10.65 20.22 11.33
C SER A 269 10.92 21.40 12.25
N LEU A 270 10.10 21.58 13.29
CA LEU A 270 10.28 22.63 14.28
C LEU A 270 11.60 22.47 15.02
N VAL A 271 11.92 21.27 15.52
CA VAL A 271 13.21 21.03 16.20
C VAL A 271 14.40 21.26 15.25
N ALA A 272 14.28 20.85 13.99
CA ALA A 272 15.30 21.12 12.97
C ALA A 272 15.50 22.63 12.74
N THR A 273 14.42 23.41 12.61
CA THR A 273 14.49 24.87 12.42
C THR A 273 15.11 25.59 13.60
N ILE A 274 14.71 25.26 14.84
CA ILE A 274 15.26 25.86 16.06
C ILE A 274 16.75 25.53 16.19
N ARG A 275 17.15 24.32 15.82
CA ARG A 275 18.55 23.91 15.89
C ARG A 275 19.43 24.69 14.92
N VAL A 276 18.94 24.89 13.69
CA VAL A 276 19.64 25.66 12.66
C VAL A 276 19.73 27.14 13.03
N SER A 277 18.69 27.71 13.65
CA SER A 277 18.69 29.13 14.06
C SER A 277 19.67 29.46 15.18
N TYR A 278 20.19 28.46 15.90
CA TYR A 278 21.18 28.69 16.96
C TYR A 278 22.58 29.03 16.42
N TYR A 279 22.86 28.72 15.15
CA TYR A 279 24.13 29.04 14.52
C TYR A 279 24.03 30.38 13.78
N ASP A 280 24.96 31.29 14.03
CA ASP A 280 24.96 32.65 13.45
C ASP A 280 25.82 32.72 12.17
N SER A 281 25.36 32.06 11.10
CA SER A 281 26.07 32.02 9.82
C SER A 281 25.13 32.42 8.68
N SER A 282 25.65 33.02 7.60
CA SER A 282 24.85 33.28 6.39
C SER A 282 24.26 32.00 5.80
N SER A 283 24.91 30.85 5.99
CA SER A 283 24.39 29.55 5.58
C SER A 283 23.20 29.07 6.42
N SER A 284 23.16 29.36 7.72
CA SER A 284 22.06 28.92 8.61
C SER A 284 20.77 29.70 8.37
N SER A 285 20.86 30.99 8.01
CA SER A 285 19.67 31.77 7.62
C SER A 285 19.02 31.22 6.33
N VAL A 286 19.82 30.81 5.35
CA VAL A 286 19.33 30.15 4.12
C VAL A 286 18.72 28.77 4.45
N MET A 287 19.36 27.97 5.31
CA MET A 287 18.80 26.69 5.76
C MET A 287 17.47 26.88 6.48
N TYR A 288 17.37 27.87 7.37
CA TYR A 288 16.14 28.23 8.07
C TYR A 288 15.01 28.56 7.08
N ASN A 289 15.29 29.40 6.09
CA ASN A 289 14.31 29.76 5.06
C ASN A 289 13.84 28.54 4.26
N ILE A 290 14.74 27.61 3.92
CA ILE A 290 14.39 26.37 3.21
C ILE A 290 13.49 25.47 4.07
N PHE A 291 13.86 25.23 5.34
CA PHE A 291 13.06 24.39 6.23
C PHE A 291 11.68 25.00 6.52
N SER A 292 11.60 26.31 6.75
CA SER A 292 10.35 27.04 6.94
C SER A 292 9.48 26.99 5.68
N SER A 293 10.05 27.22 4.50
CA SER A 293 9.33 27.13 3.22
C SER A 293 8.78 25.73 2.96
N PHE A 294 9.57 24.69 3.24
CA PHE A 294 9.12 23.30 3.08
C PHE A 294 8.01 22.94 4.08
N SER A 295 8.09 23.45 5.31
CA SER A 295 7.04 23.30 6.32
C SER A 295 5.72 23.93 5.86
N LEU A 296 5.81 25.14 5.28
CA LEU A 296 4.66 25.83 4.68
C LEU A 296 4.08 25.06 3.49
N LEU A 297 4.92 24.47 2.62
CA LEU A 297 4.48 23.64 1.50
C LEU A 297 3.76 22.37 1.97
N ILE A 298 4.25 21.72 3.02
CA ILE A 298 3.60 20.57 3.63
C ILE A 298 2.23 20.96 4.22
N TRP A 299 2.18 22.11 4.88
CA TRP A 299 0.95 22.66 5.43
C TRP A 299 -0.05 23.02 4.31
N SER A 300 0.38 23.67 3.24
CA SER A 300 -0.48 24.03 2.11
C SER A 300 -0.98 22.79 1.37
N TYR A 301 -0.13 21.78 1.18
CA TYR A 301 -0.54 20.50 0.61
C TYR A 301 -1.63 19.84 1.46
N SER A 302 -1.47 19.83 2.78
CA SER A 302 -2.43 19.21 3.71
C SER A 302 -3.79 19.90 3.72
N ASN A 303 -3.84 21.23 3.62
CA ASN A 303 -5.08 21.99 3.75
C ASN A 303 -5.78 22.23 2.41
N PHE A 304 -5.04 22.32 1.30
CA PHE A 304 -5.61 22.66 -0.01
C PHE A 304 -5.58 21.48 -0.99
N ILE A 305 -4.39 20.91 -1.22
CA ILE A 305 -4.22 19.89 -2.27
C ILE A 305 -4.86 18.56 -1.85
N SER A 306 -4.64 18.12 -0.61
CA SER A 306 -5.16 16.84 -0.13
C SER A 306 -6.69 16.78 -0.19
N PRO A 307 -7.47 17.78 0.26
CA PRO A 307 -8.93 17.76 0.13
C PRO A 307 -9.42 17.78 -1.33
N LEU A 308 -8.75 18.51 -2.21
CA LEU A 308 -9.10 18.55 -3.64
C LEU A 308 -8.90 17.19 -4.32
N VAL A 309 -7.78 16.53 -4.03
CA VAL A 309 -7.51 15.18 -4.52
C VAL A 309 -8.54 14.21 -3.95
N GLU A 310 -8.91 14.36 -2.68
CA GLU A 310 -9.89 13.51 -2.02
C GLU A 310 -11.30 13.64 -2.63
N TYR A 311 -11.68 14.85 -3.02
CA TYR A 311 -12.91 15.10 -3.77
C TYR A 311 -12.92 14.33 -5.11
N LYS A 312 -11.79 14.30 -5.83
CA LYS A 312 -11.65 13.50 -7.05
C LYS A 312 -11.73 12.01 -6.79
N TYR A 313 -11.18 11.52 -5.68
CA TYR A 313 -11.36 10.13 -5.28
C TYR A 313 -12.81 9.81 -4.92
N LYS A 314 -13.52 10.71 -4.24
CA LYS A 314 -14.96 10.56 -3.95
C LYS A 314 -15.76 10.39 -5.24
N GLU A 315 -15.46 11.19 -6.27
CA GLU A 315 -16.09 11.08 -7.58
C GLU A 315 -15.81 9.72 -8.25
N LEU A 316 -14.57 9.21 -8.16
CA LEU A 316 -14.22 7.88 -8.67
C LEU A 316 -14.97 6.75 -7.93
N VAL A 317 -15.05 6.83 -6.61
CA VAL A 317 -15.77 5.84 -5.78
C VAL A 317 -17.26 5.86 -6.09
N ALA A 318 -17.86 7.05 -6.22
CA ALA A 318 -19.27 7.19 -6.58
C ALA A 318 -19.59 6.59 -7.96
N ARG A 319 -18.68 6.75 -8.93
CA ARG A 319 -18.82 6.15 -10.27
C ARG A 319 -18.63 4.63 -10.28
N ALA A 320 -17.78 4.12 -9.40
CA ALA A 320 -17.51 2.69 -9.27
C ALA A 320 -18.65 1.95 -8.55
N SER A 321 -19.28 2.59 -7.56
CA SER A 321 -20.26 1.97 -6.64
C SER A 321 -19.82 0.56 -6.21
N PRO A 322 -18.66 0.42 -5.54
CA PRO A 322 -18.07 -0.88 -5.30
C PRO A 322 -19.00 -1.73 -4.43
N TYR A 323 -19.18 -2.99 -4.80
CA TYR A 323 -20.09 -3.93 -4.12
C TYR A 323 -19.74 -4.17 -2.64
N TYR A 324 -18.52 -3.83 -2.23
CA TYR A 324 -18.05 -3.95 -0.86
C TYR A 324 -18.33 -2.71 0.01
N LEU A 325 -18.82 -1.60 -0.54
CA LEU A 325 -19.04 -0.35 0.19
C LEU A 325 -20.01 -0.53 1.37
N ASP A 326 -21.15 -1.17 1.13
CA ASP A 326 -22.20 -1.38 2.15
C ASP A 326 -21.72 -2.31 3.27
N SER A 327 -20.89 -3.29 2.91
CA SER A 327 -20.28 -4.19 3.89
C SER A 327 -19.29 -3.44 4.78
N ILE A 328 -18.50 -2.51 4.23
CA ILE A 328 -17.60 -1.66 5.01
C ILE A 328 -18.39 -0.77 5.97
N ALA A 329 -19.48 -0.13 5.49
CA ALA A 329 -20.32 0.75 6.29
C ALA A 329 -21.02 0.03 7.45
N LYS A 330 -21.57 -1.16 7.21
CA LYS A 330 -22.27 -1.96 8.22
C LYS A 330 -21.34 -2.45 9.34
N TYR A 331 -20.12 -2.87 9.01
CA TYR A 331 -19.19 -3.47 9.99
C TYR A 331 -18.32 -2.45 10.75
N GLN A 332 -18.07 -1.27 10.18
CA GLN A 332 -17.18 -0.30 10.82
C GLN A 332 -17.88 0.66 11.78
N GLY A 333 -19.21 0.68 11.79
CA GLY A 333 -20.01 1.60 12.59
C GLY A 333 -19.79 3.07 12.19
N ASP A 334 -20.74 3.94 12.54
CA ASP A 334 -20.73 5.38 12.23
C ASP A 334 -19.49 6.14 12.78
N ASN A 335 -18.66 5.50 13.60
CA ASN A 335 -17.49 6.10 14.25
C ASN A 335 -16.26 6.26 13.34
N ASN A 336 -16.25 5.71 12.12
CA ASN A 336 -15.13 5.84 11.17
C ASN A 336 -15.48 6.66 9.91
N ARG A 337 -16.29 7.71 10.05
CA ARG A 337 -16.51 8.74 9.00
C ARG A 337 -15.24 9.47 8.52
N SER A 338 -14.07 9.16 9.10
CA SER A 338 -12.76 9.70 8.71
C SER A 338 -12.01 8.86 7.67
N GLN A 339 -12.64 7.83 7.07
CA GLN A 339 -11.98 7.11 5.98
C GLN A 339 -11.85 7.97 4.74
N ARG A 340 -10.60 8.13 4.29
CA ARG A 340 -10.28 8.75 3.01
C ARG A 340 -10.80 7.85 1.88
N TYR A 341 -11.66 8.38 1.02
CA TYR A 341 -12.05 7.84 -0.30
C TYR A 341 -10.86 7.32 -1.12
N SER A 342 -9.67 7.92 -0.99
CA SER A 342 -8.44 7.45 -1.65
C SER A 342 -8.02 6.02 -1.27
N ASP A 343 -8.49 5.49 -0.14
CA ASP A 343 -8.18 4.13 0.35
C ASP A 343 -9.31 3.11 0.12
N ILE A 344 -10.42 3.50 -0.51
CA ILE A 344 -11.57 2.60 -0.74
C ILE A 344 -11.31 1.65 -1.93
N LEU A 345 -10.76 2.15 -3.03
CA LEU A 345 -10.49 1.35 -4.23
C LEU A 345 -9.16 0.59 -4.12
N ILE A 346 -8.12 1.28 -3.65
CA ILE A 346 -6.80 0.71 -3.40
C ILE A 346 -6.36 1.22 -2.03
N LYS A 347 -6.51 0.36 -1.04
CA LYS A 347 -6.21 0.67 0.36
C LYS A 347 -4.71 0.77 0.59
N SER A 348 -4.20 1.92 1.04
CA SER A 348 -2.82 2.01 1.53
C SER A 348 -2.73 1.35 2.91
N SER A 349 -1.94 0.29 3.01
CA SER A 349 -1.69 -0.40 4.27
C SER A 349 -0.43 0.15 4.96
N TRP A 350 -0.23 -0.15 6.24
CA TRP A 350 0.95 0.31 6.97
C TRP A 350 2.27 -0.21 6.36
N TYR A 351 2.24 -1.38 5.72
CA TYR A 351 3.37 -1.92 4.97
C TYR A 351 3.78 -1.03 3.79
N ASP A 352 2.79 -0.57 3.04
CA ASP A 352 2.98 0.32 1.89
C ASP A 352 3.57 1.64 2.37
N ASN A 353 3.00 2.21 3.44
CA ASN A 353 3.49 3.46 4.03
C ASN A 353 4.93 3.34 4.56
N LEU A 354 5.27 2.21 5.19
CA LEU A 354 6.61 1.96 5.70
C LEU A 354 7.61 1.84 4.55
N PHE A 355 7.27 1.07 3.51
CA PHE A 355 8.09 0.94 2.31
C PHE A 355 8.31 2.29 1.61
N ASP A 356 7.23 3.04 1.40
CA ASP A 356 7.27 4.36 0.78
C ASP A 356 8.15 5.31 1.59
N SER A 357 8.04 5.31 2.93
CA SER A 357 8.88 6.16 3.80
C SER A 357 10.39 5.85 3.69
N ILE A 358 10.76 4.61 3.38
CA ILE A 358 12.16 4.19 3.23
C ILE A 358 12.70 4.55 1.84
N ILE A 359 11.90 4.32 0.80
CA ILE A 359 12.34 4.49 -0.59
C ILE A 359 12.20 5.92 -1.09
N TRP A 360 11.23 6.67 -0.57
CA TRP A 360 10.97 8.04 -1.00
C TRP A 360 12.20 8.96 -0.92
N PRO A 361 12.98 8.99 0.19
CA PRO A 361 14.24 9.76 0.25
C PRO A 361 15.26 9.35 -0.81
N VAL A 362 15.34 8.06 -1.14
CA VAL A 362 16.29 7.55 -2.14
C VAL A 362 15.90 8.03 -3.52
N CYS A 363 14.66 7.79 -3.93
CA CYS A 363 14.13 8.22 -5.22
C CYS A 363 14.20 9.73 -5.38
N GLY A 364 13.83 10.48 -4.33
CA GLY A 364 13.90 11.93 -4.31
C GLY A 364 15.33 12.46 -4.45
N SER A 365 16.29 11.85 -3.75
CA SER A 365 17.71 12.23 -3.88
C SER A 365 18.29 11.95 -5.27
N LEU A 366 17.93 10.82 -5.88
CA LEU A 366 18.37 10.48 -7.25
C LEU A 366 17.79 11.46 -8.27
N LEU A 367 16.50 11.78 -8.15
CA LEU A 367 15.85 12.75 -9.02
C LEU A 367 16.45 14.16 -8.82
N GLY A 368 16.66 14.57 -7.56
CA GLY A 368 17.29 15.85 -7.23
C GLY A 368 18.71 15.99 -7.76
N ASN A 369 19.51 14.93 -7.71
CA ASN A 369 20.84 14.92 -8.32
C ASN A 369 20.78 15.03 -9.85
N LYS A 370 19.78 14.42 -10.50
CA LYS A 370 19.55 14.60 -11.94
C LYS A 370 19.11 16.02 -12.28
N LEU A 371 18.23 16.61 -11.47
CA LEU A 371 17.80 18.01 -11.60
C LEU A 371 18.99 18.97 -11.48
N LEU A 372 19.86 18.75 -10.49
CA LEU A 372 21.09 19.53 -10.31
C LEU A 372 21.99 19.44 -11.55
N ARG A 373 22.24 18.24 -12.08
CA ARG A 373 23.04 18.07 -13.31
C ARG A 373 22.40 18.74 -14.52
N CYS A 374 21.08 18.63 -14.67
CA CYS A 374 20.33 19.29 -15.72
C CYS A 374 20.49 20.82 -15.62
N PHE A 375 20.35 21.38 -14.42
CA PHE A 375 20.54 22.79 -14.16
C PHE A 375 21.96 23.27 -14.51
N LEU A 376 22.99 22.55 -14.06
CA LEU A 376 24.39 22.86 -14.38
C LEU A 376 24.67 22.77 -15.89
N TRP A 377 24.06 21.81 -16.58
CA TRP A 377 24.15 21.68 -18.04
C TRP A 377 23.49 22.87 -18.76
N LEU A 378 22.29 23.28 -18.34
CA LEU A 378 21.58 24.46 -18.87
C LEU A 378 22.37 25.75 -18.65
N ARG A 379 22.99 25.91 -17.48
CA ARG A 379 23.88 27.03 -17.16
C ARG A 379 25.11 27.05 -18.08
N ARG A 380 25.76 25.90 -18.27
CA ARG A 380 26.94 25.78 -19.16
C ARG A 380 26.62 26.17 -20.60
N ASN A 381 25.40 25.89 -21.05
CA ASN A 381 24.92 26.26 -22.38
C ASN A 381 24.36 27.69 -22.46
N LYS A 382 24.54 28.51 -21.42
CA LYS A 382 24.07 29.91 -21.31
C LYS A 382 22.55 30.10 -21.53
N ILE A 383 21.76 29.05 -21.31
CA ILE A 383 20.29 29.12 -21.43
C ILE A 383 19.70 29.86 -20.21
N ILE A 384 20.36 29.75 -19.06
CA ILE A 384 19.94 30.36 -17.79
C ILE A 384 21.10 31.21 -17.27
N SER A 385 20.84 32.49 -16.99
CA SER A 385 21.78 33.46 -16.40
C SER A 385 21.71 33.54 -14.87
N TRP A 386 20.86 32.74 -14.23
CA TRP A 386 20.68 32.74 -12.78
C TRP A 386 21.89 32.13 -12.07
N ASP A 387 22.58 32.93 -11.25
CA ASP A 387 23.57 32.45 -10.30
C ASP A 387 22.95 32.51 -8.90
N PRO A 388 22.77 31.37 -8.21
CA PRO A 388 22.18 31.38 -6.89
C PRO A 388 23.22 31.86 -5.87
N ASP A 389 22.88 32.88 -5.08
CA ASP A 389 23.68 33.41 -3.97
C ASP A 389 23.71 32.44 -2.76
N MET A 390 24.04 31.18 -3.01
CA MET A 390 24.04 30.13 -2.00
C MET A 390 25.19 29.15 -2.19
N ALA A 391 25.68 28.60 -1.08
CA ALA A 391 26.71 27.56 -1.12
C ALA A 391 26.24 26.35 -1.96
N PRO A 392 27.15 25.70 -2.72
CA PRO A 392 26.79 24.60 -3.63
C PRO A 392 26.12 23.43 -2.91
N ASN A 393 26.49 23.17 -1.66
CA ASN A 393 25.87 22.13 -0.84
C ASN A 393 24.44 22.47 -0.44
N LEU A 394 24.15 23.74 -0.14
CA LEU A 394 22.77 24.19 0.11
C LEU A 394 21.91 24.05 -1.15
N PHE A 395 22.48 24.35 -2.33
CA PHE A 395 21.75 24.21 -3.59
C PHE A 395 21.47 22.75 -3.93
N SER A 396 22.44 21.86 -3.67
CA SER A 396 22.24 20.41 -3.79
C SER A 396 21.14 19.91 -2.85
N MET A 397 21.11 20.39 -1.59
CA MET A 397 20.05 20.07 -0.65
C MET A 397 18.67 20.50 -1.17
N LEU A 398 18.54 21.74 -1.66
CA LEU A 398 17.30 22.26 -2.23
C LEU A 398 16.82 21.39 -3.40
N CYS A 399 17.71 21.06 -4.34
CA CYS A 399 17.39 20.19 -5.47
C CYS A 399 16.91 18.80 -5.02
N LYS A 400 17.52 18.21 -3.97
CA LYS A 400 17.10 16.93 -3.40
C LYS A 400 15.72 17.02 -2.74
N LEU A 401 15.44 18.08 -1.99
CA LEU A 401 14.12 18.31 -1.38
C LEU A 401 13.02 18.50 -2.44
N VAL A 402 13.30 19.28 -3.50
CA VAL A 402 12.41 19.42 -4.66
C VAL A 402 12.21 18.07 -5.34
N GLY A 403 13.28 17.28 -5.50
CA GLY A 403 13.20 15.92 -6.00
C GLY A 403 12.25 15.04 -5.18
N CYS A 404 12.32 15.10 -3.84
CA CYS A 404 11.37 14.41 -2.97
C CYS A 404 9.93 14.88 -3.19
N ALA A 405 9.68 16.19 -3.31
CA ALA A 405 8.34 16.72 -3.56
C ALA A 405 7.76 16.22 -4.90
N VAL A 406 8.56 16.23 -5.98
CA VAL A 406 8.15 15.71 -7.29
C VAL A 406 7.85 14.22 -7.23
N VAL A 407 8.68 13.43 -6.54
CA VAL A 407 8.43 11.99 -6.35
C VAL A 407 7.11 11.76 -5.62
N ALA A 408 6.82 12.50 -4.54
CA ALA A 408 5.57 12.37 -3.81
C ALA A 408 4.34 12.68 -4.68
N MET A 409 4.39 13.77 -5.45
CA MET A 409 3.31 14.12 -6.39
C MET A 409 3.13 13.04 -7.47
N SER A 410 4.23 12.49 -8.00
CA SER A 410 4.19 11.42 -9.00
C SER A 410 3.59 10.12 -8.45
N ALA A 411 3.91 9.76 -7.20
CA ALA A 411 3.36 8.59 -6.53
C ALA A 411 1.85 8.74 -6.30
N GLN A 412 1.39 9.93 -5.90
CA GLN A 412 -0.03 10.22 -5.76
C GLN A 412 -0.77 10.17 -7.10
N GLY A 413 -0.17 10.71 -8.17
CA GLY A 413 -0.69 10.62 -9.53
C GLY A 413 -0.79 9.17 -10.02
N LEU A 414 0.22 8.35 -9.73
CA LEU A 414 0.23 6.93 -10.06
C LEU A 414 -0.86 6.18 -9.28
N LYS A 415 -1.02 6.42 -7.97
CA LYS A 415 -2.11 5.83 -7.16
C LYS A 415 -3.47 6.21 -7.74
N TYR A 416 -3.65 7.47 -8.14
CA TYR A 416 -4.90 7.92 -8.75
C TYR A 416 -5.19 7.21 -10.08
N TYR A 417 -4.18 7.09 -10.95
CA TYR A 417 -4.29 6.37 -12.22
C TYR A 417 -4.63 4.89 -12.02
N MET A 418 -3.98 4.21 -11.06
CA MET A 418 -4.28 2.82 -10.74
C MET A 418 -5.70 2.66 -10.18
N SER A 419 -6.13 3.56 -9.30
CA SER A 419 -7.50 3.58 -8.78
C SER A 419 -8.54 3.81 -9.88
N TYR A 420 -8.25 4.65 -10.87
CA TYR A 420 -9.10 4.83 -12.05
C TYR A 420 -9.19 3.56 -12.90
N LYS A 421 -8.07 2.87 -13.13
CA LYS A 421 -8.07 1.57 -13.83
C LYS A 421 -8.85 0.51 -13.06
N ARG A 422 -8.68 0.47 -11.74
CA ARG A 422 -9.42 -0.43 -10.85
C ARG A 422 -10.93 -0.15 -10.86
N MET A 423 -11.33 1.12 -10.89
CA MET A 423 -12.75 1.49 -11.04
C MET A 423 -13.35 0.92 -12.32
N LYS A 424 -12.64 1.02 -13.46
CA LYS A 424 -13.11 0.44 -14.73
C LYS A 424 -13.28 -1.07 -14.64
N GLU A 425 -12.29 -1.76 -14.08
CA GLU A 425 -12.33 -3.21 -13.88
C GLU A 425 -13.52 -3.63 -13.00
N LEU A 426 -13.76 -2.92 -11.89
CA LEU A 426 -14.88 -3.22 -11.01
C LEU A 426 -16.23 -3.02 -11.72
N ARG A 427 -16.34 -2.01 -12.57
CA ARG A 427 -17.56 -1.74 -13.33
C ARG A 427 -17.83 -2.81 -14.39
N GLU A 428 -16.78 -3.23 -15.11
CA GLU A 428 -16.83 -4.34 -16.06
C GLU A 428 -17.18 -5.67 -15.37
N LEU A 429 -16.59 -5.92 -14.19
CA LEU A 429 -16.88 -7.09 -13.38
C LEU A 429 -18.35 -7.08 -12.92
N GLN A 430 -18.82 -5.96 -12.39
CA GLN A 430 -20.21 -5.80 -11.93
C GLN A 430 -21.21 -5.98 -13.07
N SER A 431 -20.99 -5.33 -14.22
CA SER A 431 -21.89 -5.50 -15.37
C SER A 431 -21.89 -6.94 -15.90
N SER A 432 -20.70 -7.54 -16.06
CA SER A 432 -20.60 -8.89 -16.62
C SER A 432 -21.31 -9.94 -15.78
N ILE A 433 -21.28 -9.80 -14.45
CA ILE A 433 -21.91 -10.75 -13.55
C ILE A 433 -23.42 -10.48 -13.41
N LEU A 434 -23.84 -9.22 -13.38
CA LEU A 434 -25.27 -8.88 -13.41
C LEU A 434 -25.94 -9.36 -14.70
N ASP A 435 -25.23 -9.36 -15.83
CA ASP A 435 -25.72 -9.95 -17.09
C ASP A 435 -25.76 -11.50 -17.06
N THR A 436 -25.16 -12.13 -16.04
CA THR A 436 -25.07 -13.60 -15.91
C THR A 436 -26.02 -14.21 -14.89
N MET A 437 -26.39 -13.44 -13.87
CA MET A 437 -27.36 -13.81 -12.84
C MET A 437 -28.76 -13.53 -13.36
#